data_AF-A0A515A8N6-F1
#
_entry.id   AF-A0A515A8N6-F1
#
_cell.length_a   1.000
_cell.length_b   1.000
_cell.length_c   1.000
_cell.angle_alpha   90.00
_cell.angle_beta   90.00
_cell.angle_gamma   90.00
#
_symmetry.space_group_name_H-M   'P 1'
#
loop_
_entity.id
_entity.type
_entity.pdbx_description
1 polymer ?
#
loop_
_entity_poly.entity_id
_entity_poly.type
_entity_poly.pdbx_seq_one_letter_code
_entity_poly.pdbx_strand_id
1 'polypeptide(L)'
;MIRLSFFHFLLPISVFAQDSERILKSCASMLAANRSTQTRFFFGEKREKVRSDTLLANAENFRHRAFNYVWSKEYEQAAIWLEKTTTLSPKEHGIVGEFYLVQFRDYPRALTHFNAYDALTPNFDDIVGYNPVSYMRGLTYRSMGDHEKAIEQFSMAIDPLAAKHGAEWVNYRHFVSRAVSYIATKQPEKALADLDKAAKNFNRSALVQYHRGRAFLLLNRTAEARTAFQDASFFFKALRAERTGEYQEDDFNPVYEPEIDEVISQLKPKP
;
A
#
# COMPACT_ATOMS: atom_id res chain seq x y z
N MET A 1 -4.96 57.40 33.65
CA MET A 1 -6.11 56.78 32.95
C MET A 1 -5.53 55.65 32.09
N ILE A 2 -5.71 54.41 32.56
CA ILE A 2 -4.96 53.21 32.14
C ILE A 2 -5.62 52.61 30.90
N ARG A 3 -4.87 52.38 29.81
CA ARG A 3 -5.31 51.54 28.69
C ARG A 3 -4.61 50.19 28.77
N LEU A 4 -5.40 49.14 28.95
CA LEU A 4 -4.97 47.74 29.02
C LEU A 4 -4.44 47.27 27.66
N SER A 5 -3.22 46.74 27.65
CA SER A 5 -2.72 45.84 26.60
C SER A 5 -3.25 44.44 26.85
N PHE A 6 -4.14 43.95 25.98
CA PHE A 6 -4.48 42.53 25.88
C PHE A 6 -3.81 41.95 24.64
N PHE A 7 -2.64 41.33 24.86
CA PHE A 7 -2.01 40.43 23.89
C PHE A 7 -2.85 39.15 23.84
N HIS A 8 -3.65 38.97 22.79
CA HIS A 8 -4.23 37.66 22.48
C HIS A 8 -3.22 36.88 21.63
N PHE A 9 -2.47 36.00 22.28
CA PHE A 9 -1.78 34.90 21.62
C PHE A 9 -2.84 33.94 21.05
N LEU A 10 -3.14 34.07 19.75
CA LEU A 10 -3.78 32.99 19.02
C LEU A 10 -2.71 31.96 18.68
N LEU A 11 -2.57 30.95 19.54
CA LEU A 11 -1.91 29.70 19.18
C LEU A 11 -2.73 29.04 18.07
N PRO A 12 -2.17 28.74 16.89
CA PRO A 12 -2.82 27.80 15.99
C PRO A 12 -2.72 26.43 16.64
N ILE A 13 -3.87 25.90 17.09
CA ILE A 13 -4.02 24.47 17.33
C ILE A 13 -3.86 23.81 15.97
N SER A 14 -2.66 23.33 15.66
CA SER A 14 -2.41 22.44 14.53
C SER A 14 -3.09 21.11 14.83
N VAL A 15 -4.35 21.01 14.43
CA VAL A 15 -5.03 19.74 14.20
C VAL A 15 -4.26 19.06 13.07
N PHE A 16 -3.44 18.07 13.42
CA PHE A 16 -2.86 17.16 12.43
C PHE A 16 -3.95 16.21 11.95
N ALA A 17 -4.73 16.66 10.98
CA ALA A 17 -5.40 15.82 10.01
C ALA A 17 -4.56 15.87 8.72
N GLN A 18 -3.38 15.26 8.76
CA GLN A 18 -2.52 15.16 7.59
C GLN A 18 -2.54 13.70 7.15
N ASP A 19 -3.44 13.36 6.22
CA ASP A 19 -3.34 12.17 5.37
C ASP A 19 -4.33 12.12 4.18
N SER A 20 -5.24 13.08 4.02
CA SER A 20 -6.18 13.07 2.87
C SER A 20 -6.01 14.23 1.87
N GLU A 21 -5.37 15.34 2.23
CA GLU A 21 -5.36 16.55 1.38
C GLU A 21 -4.17 16.69 0.42
N ARG A 22 -3.22 15.74 0.39
CA ARG A 22 -2.25 15.63 -0.72
C ARG A 22 -2.64 14.61 -1.78
N ILE A 23 -3.74 13.88 -1.57
CA ILE A 23 -4.15 12.78 -2.43
C ILE A 23 -5.49 13.15 -3.05
N LEU A 24 -5.46 13.96 -4.11
CA LEU A 24 -6.57 14.03 -5.05
C LEU A 24 -6.07 14.63 -6.38
N LYS A 25 -6.04 13.80 -7.42
CA LYS A 25 -7.03 13.86 -8.51
C LYS A 25 -6.79 12.66 -9.45
N SER A 26 -7.81 12.31 -10.20
CA SER A 26 -7.96 11.18 -11.16
C SER A 26 -6.69 10.75 -11.91
N CYS A 27 -6.71 9.62 -12.61
CA CYS A 27 -5.59 9.18 -13.45
C CYS A 27 -5.04 10.29 -14.38
N ALA A 28 -5.90 11.18 -14.87
CA ALA A 28 -5.51 12.38 -15.62
C ALA A 28 -4.54 13.31 -14.87
N SER A 29 -4.58 13.34 -13.54
CA SER A 29 -3.78 14.15 -12.64
C SER A 29 -2.39 13.58 -12.37
N MET A 30 -2.26 12.26 -12.22
CA MET A 30 -0.94 11.62 -12.14
C MET A 30 -0.29 11.51 -13.52
N LEU A 31 -1.08 11.23 -14.55
CA LEU A 31 -0.64 11.36 -15.94
C LEU A 31 -0.26 12.81 -16.28
N ALA A 32 -0.99 13.82 -15.76
CA ALA A 32 -0.63 15.23 -15.93
C ALA A 32 0.56 15.68 -15.08
N ALA A 33 0.71 15.20 -13.84
CA ALA A 33 1.85 15.51 -12.97
C ALA A 33 3.15 14.88 -13.50
N ASN A 34 3.04 13.78 -14.25
CA ASN A 34 4.15 13.13 -14.94
C ASN A 34 4.32 13.62 -16.39
N ARG A 35 3.63 14.71 -16.80
CA ARG A 35 3.97 15.48 -18.00
C ARG A 35 5.20 16.35 -17.74
N SER A 36 6.32 15.76 -17.36
CA SER A 36 7.55 16.24 -17.99
C SER A 36 7.43 15.77 -19.43
N THR A 37 6.78 16.55 -20.28
CA THR A 37 7.11 16.51 -21.70
C THR A 37 8.62 16.67 -21.73
N GLN A 38 9.36 15.59 -21.97
CA GLN A 38 10.65 15.77 -22.61
C GLN A 38 10.33 16.63 -23.82
N THR A 39 10.80 17.87 -23.78
CA THR A 39 10.78 18.75 -24.93
C THR A 39 11.60 18.02 -25.97
N ARG A 40 10.94 17.21 -26.81
CA ARG A 40 11.59 16.59 -27.95
C ARG A 40 11.93 17.74 -28.87
N PHE A 41 13.17 18.21 -28.78
CA PHE A 41 13.73 19.02 -29.84
C PHE A 41 13.55 18.21 -31.12
N PHE A 42 12.91 18.80 -32.13
CA PHE A 42 12.73 18.21 -33.46
C PHE A 42 14.08 18.11 -34.18
N PHE A 43 14.98 17.29 -33.64
CA PHE A 43 16.00 16.64 -34.44
C PHE A 43 15.48 15.24 -34.69
N GLY A 44 15.56 14.78 -35.93
CA GLY A 44 15.11 13.45 -36.32
C GLY A 44 15.90 12.37 -35.57
N GLU A 45 15.50 12.06 -34.35
CA GLU A 45 15.93 10.87 -33.66
C GLU A 45 15.32 9.70 -34.43
N LYS A 46 16.18 8.96 -35.15
CA LYS A 46 15.85 7.61 -35.58
C LYS A 46 15.33 6.90 -34.35
N ARG A 47 14.03 6.59 -34.32
CA ARG A 47 13.44 5.69 -33.33
C ARG A 47 14.27 4.40 -33.38
N GLU A 48 15.16 4.19 -32.42
CA GLU A 48 15.83 2.90 -32.30
C GLU A 48 14.72 1.88 -32.12
N LYS A 49 14.55 1.01 -33.11
CA LYS A 49 13.65 -0.13 -32.98
C LYS A 49 14.20 -0.96 -31.84
N VAL A 50 13.61 -0.82 -30.67
CA VAL A 50 13.91 -1.70 -29.54
C VAL A 50 13.63 -3.11 -30.05
N ARG A 51 14.49 -4.09 -29.76
CA ARG A 51 14.34 -5.48 -30.23
C ARG A 51 12.95 -6.07 -29.99
N SER A 52 12.22 -5.53 -29.01
CA SER A 52 10.82 -5.87 -28.72
C SER A 52 9.84 -5.49 -29.84
N ASP A 53 10.12 -4.47 -30.66
CA ASP A 53 9.30 -4.00 -31.79
C ASP A 53 9.23 -5.00 -32.94
N THR A 54 10.23 -5.89 -33.07
CA THR A 54 10.28 -6.93 -34.11
C THR A 54 9.77 -8.29 -33.64
N LEU A 55 9.32 -8.40 -32.38
CA LEU A 55 8.76 -9.64 -31.85
C LEU A 55 7.31 -9.84 -32.29
N LEU A 56 6.89 -11.12 -32.39
CA LEU A 56 5.51 -11.52 -32.72
C LEU A 56 4.50 -10.89 -31.76
N ALA A 57 3.31 -10.55 -32.26
CA ALA A 57 2.21 -10.02 -31.44
C ALA A 57 1.63 -11.12 -30.55
N ASN A 58 2.19 -11.28 -29.35
CA ASN A 58 1.69 -12.16 -28.30
C ASN A 58 1.69 -11.42 -26.95
N ALA A 59 1.00 -11.99 -25.95
CA ALA A 59 0.82 -11.35 -24.64
C ALA A 59 2.16 -11.10 -23.94
N GLU A 60 3.11 -12.05 -24.02
CA GLU A 60 4.43 -11.93 -23.38
C GLU A 60 5.24 -10.77 -23.96
N ASN A 61 5.28 -10.62 -25.29
CA ASN A 61 6.01 -9.53 -25.94
C ASN A 61 5.38 -8.17 -25.65
N PHE A 62 4.05 -8.08 -25.59
CA PHE A 62 3.36 -6.87 -25.16
C PHE A 62 3.65 -6.54 -23.70
N ARG A 63 3.74 -7.54 -22.82
CA ARG A 63 4.14 -7.37 -21.42
C ARG A 63 5.57 -6.83 -21.31
N HIS A 64 6.53 -7.43 -22.03
CA HIS A 64 7.91 -6.94 -22.06
C HIS A 64 8.00 -5.50 -22.57
N ARG A 65 7.22 -5.12 -23.59
CA ARG A 65 7.14 -3.72 -24.04
C ARG A 65 6.60 -2.80 -22.95
N ALA A 66 5.51 -3.19 -22.29
CA ALA A 66 4.95 -2.41 -21.21
C ALA A 66 5.94 -2.20 -20.06
N PHE A 67 6.70 -3.24 -19.69
CA PHE A 67 7.68 -3.16 -18.60
C PHE A 67 8.82 -2.19 -18.92
N ASN A 68 9.30 -2.18 -20.17
CA ASN A 68 10.27 -1.17 -20.61
C ASN A 68 9.71 0.25 -20.44
N TYR A 69 8.45 0.48 -20.82
CA TYR A 69 7.80 1.78 -20.60
C TYR A 69 7.61 2.11 -19.12
N VAL A 70 7.33 1.13 -18.27
CA VAL A 70 7.30 1.33 -16.80
C VAL A 70 8.66 1.76 -16.28
N TRP A 71 9.75 1.12 -16.72
CA TRP A 71 11.11 1.50 -16.31
C TRP A 71 11.51 2.89 -16.82
N SER A 72 11.07 3.26 -18.01
CA SER A 72 11.23 4.62 -18.56
C SER A 72 10.26 5.63 -17.94
N LYS A 73 9.40 5.23 -17.00
CA LYS A 73 8.33 6.03 -16.36
C LYS A 73 7.28 6.59 -17.34
N GLU A 74 7.16 6.01 -18.53
CA GLU A 74 6.18 6.33 -19.56
C GLU A 74 4.88 5.53 -19.32
N TYR A 75 4.19 5.82 -18.22
CA TYR A 75 3.06 5.00 -17.73
C TYR A 75 1.86 4.94 -18.68
N GLU A 76 1.60 5.98 -19.50
CA GLU A 76 0.53 5.94 -20.50
C GLU A 76 0.77 4.87 -21.56
N GLN A 77 2.01 4.80 -22.07
CA GLN A 77 2.38 3.79 -23.06
C GLN A 77 2.37 2.40 -22.43
N ALA A 78 2.88 2.27 -21.20
CA ALA A 78 2.83 1.02 -20.46
C ALA A 78 1.39 0.48 -20.32
N ALA A 79 0.44 1.34 -19.91
CA ALA A 79 -0.96 0.96 -19.78
C ALA A 79 -1.54 0.47 -21.11
N ILE A 80 -1.32 1.18 -22.22
CA ILE A 80 -1.81 0.75 -23.55
C ILE A 80 -1.31 -0.65 -23.92
N TRP A 81 -0.03 -0.94 -23.66
CA TRP A 81 0.53 -2.26 -23.99
C TRP A 81 0.04 -3.36 -23.04
N LEU A 82 -0.17 -3.05 -21.76
CA LEU A 82 -0.78 -3.97 -20.79
C LEU A 82 -2.23 -4.29 -21.16
N GLU A 83 -3.04 -3.32 -21.54
CA GLU A 83 -4.44 -3.57 -21.93
C GLU A 83 -4.54 -4.57 -23.09
N LYS A 84 -3.63 -4.47 -24.06
CA LYS A 84 -3.58 -5.42 -25.18
C LYS A 84 -3.32 -6.85 -24.74
N THR A 85 -2.63 -7.09 -23.61
CA THR A 85 -2.36 -8.46 -23.15
C THR A 85 -3.66 -9.17 -22.76
N THR A 86 -4.60 -8.45 -22.14
CA THR A 86 -5.90 -8.98 -21.71
C THR A 86 -6.77 -9.43 -22.89
N THR A 87 -6.66 -8.75 -24.03
CA THR A 87 -7.37 -9.13 -25.28
C THR A 87 -6.89 -10.46 -25.86
N LEU A 88 -5.62 -10.80 -25.62
CA LEU A 88 -5.00 -12.04 -26.10
C LEU A 88 -5.15 -13.19 -25.10
N SER A 89 -5.12 -12.88 -23.81
CA SER A 89 -5.24 -13.84 -22.72
C SER A 89 -5.98 -13.19 -21.55
N PRO A 90 -7.23 -13.60 -21.27
CA PRO A 90 -7.99 -13.08 -20.14
C PRO A 90 -7.28 -13.26 -18.78
N LYS A 91 -6.41 -14.26 -18.63
CA LYS A 91 -5.63 -14.46 -17.39
C LYS A 91 -4.67 -13.30 -17.09
N GLU A 92 -4.32 -12.49 -18.08
CA GLU A 92 -3.47 -11.33 -17.87
C GLU A 92 -4.15 -10.24 -17.04
N HIS A 93 -5.49 -10.27 -16.90
CA HIS A 93 -6.22 -9.34 -16.04
C HIS A 93 -5.62 -9.29 -14.61
N GLY A 94 -5.14 -10.40 -14.05
CA GLY A 94 -4.50 -10.40 -12.72
C GLY A 94 -3.27 -9.48 -12.64
N ILE A 95 -2.30 -9.67 -13.54
CA ILE A 95 -1.06 -8.87 -13.59
C ILE A 95 -1.39 -7.42 -13.94
N VAL A 96 -2.28 -7.18 -14.91
CA VAL A 96 -2.65 -5.82 -15.31
C VAL A 96 -3.31 -5.07 -14.14
N GLY A 97 -4.16 -5.74 -13.36
CA GLY A 97 -4.73 -5.18 -12.14
C GLY A 97 -3.68 -4.79 -11.11
N GLU A 98 -2.64 -5.62 -10.92
CA GLU A 98 -1.51 -5.32 -10.02
C GLU A 98 -0.73 -4.08 -10.48
N PHE A 99 -0.47 -3.92 -11.78
CA PHE A 99 0.17 -2.70 -12.31
C PHE A 99 -0.68 -1.45 -12.06
N TYR A 100 -2.00 -1.55 -12.23
CA TYR A 100 -2.91 -0.45 -11.91
C TYR A 100 -2.91 -0.10 -10.42
N LEU A 101 -2.83 -1.08 -9.53
CA LEU A 101 -2.77 -0.88 -8.08
C LEU A 101 -1.42 -0.28 -7.63
N VAL A 102 -0.31 -0.85 -8.09
CA VAL A 102 1.03 -0.56 -7.57
C VAL A 102 1.67 0.61 -8.31
N GLN A 103 1.73 0.51 -9.64
CA GLN A 103 2.54 1.43 -10.45
C GLN A 103 1.76 2.65 -10.93
N PHE A 104 0.50 2.45 -11.33
CA PHE A 104 -0.32 3.51 -11.91
C PHE A 104 -1.25 4.18 -10.91
N ARG A 105 -1.43 3.58 -9.72
CA ARG A 105 -2.39 3.98 -8.67
C ARG A 105 -3.78 4.35 -9.23
N ASP A 106 -4.24 3.61 -10.24
CA ASP A 106 -5.60 3.72 -10.78
C ASP A 106 -6.46 2.62 -10.17
N TYR A 107 -7.00 2.92 -9.00
CA TYR A 107 -7.75 1.94 -8.22
C TYR A 107 -9.04 1.45 -8.90
N PRO A 108 -9.84 2.30 -9.58
CA PRO A 108 -11.00 1.81 -10.34
C PRO A 108 -10.65 0.83 -11.46
N ARG A 109 -9.59 1.09 -12.23
CA ARG A 109 -9.14 0.13 -13.25
C ARG A 109 -8.55 -1.12 -12.60
N ALA A 110 -7.78 -1.01 -11.52
CA ALA A 110 -7.29 -2.16 -10.78
C ALA A 110 -8.45 -3.10 -10.36
N LEU A 111 -9.51 -2.56 -9.75
CA LEU A 111 -10.71 -3.33 -9.39
C LEU A 111 -11.37 -3.98 -10.61
N THR A 112 -11.47 -3.26 -11.73
CA THR A 112 -12.04 -3.80 -12.97
C THR A 112 -11.28 -5.04 -13.45
N HIS A 113 -9.95 -4.97 -13.45
CA HIS A 113 -9.11 -6.09 -13.84
C HIS A 113 -9.14 -7.23 -12.82
N PHE A 114 -9.08 -6.95 -11.52
CA PHE A 114 -9.20 -7.99 -10.50
C PHE A 114 -10.54 -8.72 -10.57
N ASN A 115 -11.64 -8.01 -10.77
CA ASN A 115 -12.96 -8.61 -10.93
C ASN A 115 -13.07 -9.45 -12.21
N ALA A 116 -12.50 -8.96 -13.32
CA ALA A 116 -12.46 -9.72 -14.57
C ALA A 116 -11.61 -11.00 -14.45
N TYR A 117 -10.53 -10.96 -13.66
CA TYR A 117 -9.68 -12.13 -13.41
C TYR A 117 -10.41 -13.18 -12.56
N ASP A 118 -10.96 -12.80 -11.41
CA ASP A 118 -11.76 -13.71 -10.55
C ASP A 118 -12.99 -14.28 -11.29
N ALA A 119 -13.59 -13.52 -12.20
CA ALA A 119 -14.73 -14.00 -12.98
C ALA A 119 -14.39 -15.21 -13.87
N LEU A 120 -13.11 -15.47 -14.13
CA LEU A 120 -12.66 -16.66 -14.86
C LEU A 120 -12.82 -17.93 -14.03
N THR A 121 -12.79 -17.84 -12.69
CA THR A 121 -12.97 -18.98 -11.78
C THR A 121 -14.03 -18.69 -10.70
N PRO A 122 -15.33 -18.71 -11.06
CA PRO A 122 -16.38 -18.45 -10.08
C PRO A 122 -16.28 -19.39 -8.88
N ASN A 123 -16.33 -18.83 -7.66
CA ASN A 123 -16.18 -19.51 -6.36
C ASN A 123 -14.74 -19.91 -5.96
N PHE A 124 -13.74 -19.46 -6.69
CA PHE A 124 -12.35 -19.56 -6.28
C PHE A 124 -11.73 -18.17 -6.22
N ASP A 125 -10.92 -17.91 -5.20
CA ASP A 125 -10.19 -16.65 -5.07
C ASP A 125 -8.85 -16.84 -5.77
N ASP A 126 -8.72 -16.27 -6.97
CA ASP A 126 -7.54 -16.46 -7.80
C ASP A 126 -6.31 -15.84 -7.13
N ILE A 127 -5.11 -16.25 -7.58
CA ILE A 127 -3.84 -15.78 -7.03
C ILE A 127 -3.15 -14.88 -8.05
N VAL A 128 -2.70 -13.70 -7.59
CA VAL A 128 -1.79 -12.81 -8.32
C VAL A 128 -0.46 -12.75 -7.56
N GLY A 129 0.59 -13.26 -8.21
CA GLY A 129 1.89 -13.47 -7.56
C GLY A 129 1.77 -14.47 -6.41
N TYR A 130 1.85 -13.96 -5.17
CA TYR A 130 1.73 -14.75 -3.94
C TYR A 130 0.51 -14.36 -3.09
N ASN A 131 -0.40 -13.57 -3.64
CA ASN A 131 -1.51 -13.00 -2.89
C ASN A 131 -2.86 -13.35 -3.53
N PRO A 132 -3.88 -13.64 -2.73
CA PRO A 132 -5.25 -13.76 -3.24
C PRO A 132 -5.74 -12.46 -3.88
N VAL A 133 -6.58 -12.55 -4.90
CA VAL A 133 -7.18 -11.39 -5.57
C VAL A 133 -8.03 -10.60 -4.59
N SER A 134 -8.74 -11.26 -3.68
CA SER A 134 -9.46 -10.58 -2.60
C SER A 134 -8.53 -9.71 -1.73
N TYR A 135 -7.30 -10.16 -1.43
CA TYR A 135 -6.31 -9.31 -0.76
C TYR A 135 -5.94 -8.08 -1.60
N MET A 136 -5.73 -8.28 -2.90
CA MET A 136 -5.42 -7.17 -3.83
C MET A 136 -6.58 -6.16 -3.94
N ARG A 137 -7.83 -6.63 -3.98
CA ARG A 137 -9.01 -5.76 -3.91
C ARG A 137 -9.10 -5.03 -2.57
N GLY A 138 -8.78 -5.70 -1.46
CA GLY A 138 -8.71 -5.08 -0.14
C GLY A 138 -7.71 -3.93 -0.08
N LEU A 139 -6.50 -4.14 -0.62
CA LEU A 139 -5.50 -3.09 -0.77
C LEU A 139 -6.01 -1.93 -1.65
N THR A 140 -6.74 -2.26 -2.72
CA THR A 140 -7.30 -1.28 -3.66
C THR A 140 -8.38 -0.41 -3.00
N TYR A 141 -9.38 -1.01 -2.34
CA TYR A 141 -10.41 -0.28 -1.59
C TYR A 141 -9.82 0.57 -0.48
N ARG A 142 -8.85 0.03 0.26
CA ARG A 142 -8.13 0.77 1.30
C ARG A 142 -7.43 2.00 0.74
N SER A 143 -6.80 1.88 -0.43
CA SER A 143 -6.13 3.00 -1.09
C SER A 143 -7.11 4.06 -1.60
N MET A 144 -8.39 3.70 -1.77
CA MET A 144 -9.49 4.63 -2.04
C MET A 144 -10.13 5.21 -0.76
N GLY A 145 -9.65 4.82 0.43
CA GLY A 145 -10.22 5.21 1.72
C GLY A 145 -11.46 4.43 2.15
N ASP A 146 -11.91 3.45 1.37
CA ASP A 146 -13.06 2.58 1.69
C ASP A 146 -12.59 1.43 2.59
N HIS A 147 -12.37 1.73 3.86
CA HIS A 147 -11.82 0.78 4.83
C HIS A 147 -12.79 -0.34 5.18
N GLU A 148 -14.10 -0.09 5.15
CA GLU A 148 -15.13 -1.09 5.39
C GLU A 148 -15.11 -2.17 4.30
N LYS A 149 -15.09 -1.79 3.01
CA LYS A 149 -14.93 -2.78 1.93
C LYS A 149 -13.55 -3.41 1.94
N ALA A 150 -12.51 -2.68 2.32
CA ALA A 150 -11.18 -3.28 2.47
C ALA A 150 -11.19 -4.42 3.49
N ILE A 151 -11.83 -4.23 4.64
CA ILE A 151 -11.97 -5.27 5.68
C ILE A 151 -12.71 -6.48 5.15
N GLU A 152 -13.82 -6.28 4.42
CA GLU A 152 -14.56 -7.37 3.79
C GLU A 152 -13.66 -8.20 2.87
N GLN A 153 -12.96 -7.53 1.94
CA GLN A 153 -12.09 -8.18 0.97
C GLN A 153 -10.88 -8.86 1.63
N PHE A 154 -10.26 -8.24 2.63
CA PHE A 154 -9.21 -8.91 3.40
C PHE A 154 -9.72 -10.13 4.16
N SER A 155 -10.96 -10.11 4.65
CA SER A 155 -11.55 -11.24 5.36
C SER A 155 -11.80 -12.42 4.43
N MET A 156 -12.21 -12.15 3.18
CA MET A 156 -12.28 -13.18 2.14
C MET A 156 -10.91 -13.83 1.87
N ALA A 157 -9.82 -13.06 1.91
CA ALA A 157 -8.46 -13.59 1.72
C ALA A 157 -7.97 -14.42 2.92
N ILE A 158 -8.27 -13.97 4.13
CA ILE A 158 -7.64 -14.44 5.37
C ILE A 158 -8.41 -15.58 6.01
N ASP A 159 -9.72 -15.41 6.18
CA ASP A 159 -10.48 -16.25 7.11
C ASP A 159 -10.64 -17.70 6.62
N PRO A 160 -10.90 -17.98 5.32
CA PRO A 160 -10.95 -19.36 4.82
C PRO A 160 -9.61 -20.09 4.97
N LEU A 161 -8.49 -19.41 4.69
CA LEU A 161 -7.14 -19.97 4.83
C LEU A 161 -6.83 -20.25 6.30
N ALA A 162 -7.09 -19.29 7.18
CA ALA A 162 -6.88 -19.44 8.61
C ALA A 162 -7.75 -20.56 9.21
N ALA A 163 -9.01 -20.69 8.80
CA ALA A 163 -9.92 -21.71 9.30
C ALA A 163 -9.52 -23.12 8.82
N LYS A 164 -9.07 -23.25 7.57
CA LYS A 164 -8.74 -24.53 6.97
C LYS A 164 -7.36 -25.05 7.36
N HIS A 165 -6.38 -24.16 7.46
CA HIS A 165 -4.97 -24.52 7.61
C HIS A 165 -4.34 -24.01 8.90
N GLY A 166 -4.94 -23.02 9.58
CA GLY A 166 -4.36 -22.33 10.73
C GLY A 166 -3.89 -20.93 10.37
N ALA A 167 -3.89 -20.02 11.37
CA ALA A 167 -3.51 -18.62 11.15
C ALA A 167 -2.04 -18.46 10.74
N GLU A 168 -1.18 -19.42 11.09
CA GLU A 168 0.23 -19.49 10.74
C GLU A 168 0.50 -19.66 9.23
N TRP A 169 -0.49 -20.17 8.48
CA TRP A 169 -0.41 -20.30 7.02
C TRP A 169 -0.74 -19.00 6.27
N VAL A 170 -1.33 -18.03 6.95
CA VAL A 170 -1.65 -16.72 6.37
C VAL A 170 -0.40 -15.85 6.39
N ASN A 171 -0.13 -15.15 5.30
CA ASN A 171 0.96 -14.16 5.28
C ASN A 171 0.69 -13.08 6.34
N TYR A 172 1.65 -12.83 7.24
CA TYR A 172 1.48 -11.89 8.35
C TYR A 172 1.07 -10.47 7.88
N ARG A 173 1.47 -10.08 6.66
CA ARG A 173 1.13 -8.79 6.04
C ARG A 173 -0.35 -8.66 5.73
N HIS A 174 -1.06 -9.78 5.52
CA HIS A 174 -2.50 -9.77 5.30
C HIS A 174 -3.23 -9.36 6.58
N PHE A 175 -2.83 -9.95 7.72
CA PHE A 175 -3.33 -9.53 9.03
C PHE A 175 -3.01 -8.06 9.33
N VAL A 176 -1.78 -7.61 9.03
CA VAL A 176 -1.41 -6.19 9.21
C VAL A 176 -2.31 -5.29 8.37
N SER A 177 -2.50 -5.58 7.08
CA SER A 177 -3.31 -4.74 6.19
C SER A 177 -4.78 -4.63 6.64
N ARG A 178 -5.36 -5.73 7.13
CA ARG A 178 -6.70 -5.71 7.73
C ARG A 178 -6.72 -4.93 9.05
N ALA A 179 -5.72 -5.13 9.91
CA ALA A 179 -5.57 -4.38 11.16
C ALA A 179 -5.45 -2.87 10.93
N VAL A 180 -4.73 -2.42 9.90
CA VAL A 180 -4.67 -1.00 9.53
C VAL A 180 -6.06 -0.45 9.18
N SER A 181 -6.89 -1.22 8.48
CA SER A 181 -8.27 -0.82 8.18
C SER A 181 -9.17 -0.85 9.42
N TYR A 182 -8.95 -1.79 10.34
CA TYR A 182 -9.61 -1.77 11.66
C TYR A 182 -9.21 -0.54 12.49
N ILE A 183 -7.95 -0.13 12.49
CA ILE A 183 -7.49 1.08 13.17
C ILE A 183 -8.17 2.32 12.56
N ALA A 184 -8.23 2.41 11.22
CA ALA A 184 -8.87 3.53 10.52
C ALA A 184 -10.38 3.62 10.83
N THR A 185 -11.04 2.48 11.01
CA THR A 185 -12.47 2.39 11.39
C THR A 185 -12.70 2.35 12.91
N LYS A 186 -11.68 2.69 13.72
CA LYS A 186 -11.75 2.76 15.19
C LYS A 186 -12.17 1.45 15.85
N GLN A 187 -11.69 0.32 15.35
CA GLN A 187 -11.88 -1.03 15.91
C GLN A 187 -10.54 -1.61 16.44
N PRO A 188 -9.89 -0.95 17.42
CA PRO A 188 -8.53 -1.30 17.84
C PRO A 188 -8.39 -2.70 18.46
N GLU A 189 -9.44 -3.25 19.08
CA GLU A 189 -9.40 -4.61 19.64
C GLU A 189 -9.29 -5.68 18.54
N LYS A 190 -10.04 -5.50 17.44
CA LYS A 190 -9.92 -6.38 16.26
C LYS A 190 -8.57 -6.22 15.58
N ALA A 191 -8.06 -4.99 15.52
CA ALA A 191 -6.72 -4.74 15.00
C ALA A 191 -5.65 -5.48 15.83
N LEU A 192 -5.69 -5.39 17.16
CA LEU A 192 -4.76 -6.10 18.04
C LEU A 192 -4.86 -7.62 17.87
N ALA A 193 -6.06 -8.18 17.73
CA ALA A 193 -6.24 -9.61 17.52
C ALA A 193 -5.57 -10.11 16.22
N ASP A 194 -5.64 -9.35 15.14
CA ASP A 194 -4.93 -9.68 13.89
C ASP A 194 -3.42 -9.45 14.01
N LEU A 195 -2.99 -8.38 14.69
CA LEU A 195 -1.58 -8.09 14.92
C LEU A 195 -0.90 -9.13 15.82
N ASP A 196 -1.63 -9.72 16.77
CA ASP A 196 -1.12 -10.82 17.59
C ASP A 196 -0.92 -12.10 16.77
N LYS A 197 -1.77 -12.37 15.77
CA LYS A 197 -1.52 -13.46 14.79
C LYS A 197 -0.32 -13.12 13.90
N ALA A 198 -0.23 -11.88 13.42
CA ALA A 198 0.90 -11.43 12.61
C ALA A 198 2.23 -11.57 13.38
N ALA A 199 2.27 -11.21 14.66
CA ALA A 199 3.44 -11.34 15.52
C ALA A 199 3.84 -12.80 15.77
N LYS A 200 2.89 -13.76 15.76
CA LYS A 200 3.22 -15.19 15.83
C LYS A 200 3.87 -15.68 14.54
N ASN A 201 3.39 -15.20 13.39
CA ASN A 201 3.91 -15.60 12.08
C ASN A 201 5.28 -14.96 11.79
N PHE A 202 5.48 -13.72 12.24
CA PHE A 202 6.77 -13.04 12.16
C PHE A 202 7.03 -12.19 13.42
N ASN A 203 7.77 -12.78 14.37
CA ASN A 203 8.00 -12.22 15.71
C ASN A 203 9.04 -11.09 15.77
N ARG A 204 9.78 -10.84 14.68
CA ARG A 204 10.76 -9.76 14.54
C ARG A 204 10.28 -8.73 13.52
N SER A 205 9.03 -8.28 13.63
CA SER A 205 8.43 -7.32 12.70
C SER A 205 8.32 -5.93 13.32
N ALA A 206 9.02 -4.95 12.76
CA ALA A 206 8.84 -3.55 13.11
C ALA A 206 7.45 -3.07 12.71
N LEU A 207 6.98 -3.52 11.54
CA LEU A 207 5.66 -3.21 11.00
C LEU A 207 4.53 -3.61 11.95
N VAL A 208 4.56 -4.85 12.47
CA VAL A 208 3.54 -5.34 13.39
C VAL A 208 3.56 -4.53 14.69
N GLN A 209 4.73 -4.31 15.29
CA GLN A 209 4.81 -3.58 16.56
C GLN A 209 4.39 -2.10 16.41
N TYR A 210 4.72 -1.46 15.29
CA TYR A 210 4.27 -0.10 14.99
C TYR A 210 2.73 0.00 14.99
N HIS A 211 2.06 -0.93 14.29
CA HIS A 211 0.59 -0.94 14.26
C HIS A 211 -0.04 -1.36 15.59
N ARG A 212 0.62 -2.18 16.42
CA ARG A 212 0.17 -2.45 17.80
C ARG A 212 0.23 -1.18 18.63
N GLY A 213 1.31 -0.40 18.51
CA GLY A 213 1.43 0.91 19.15
C GLY A 213 0.25 1.83 18.79
N ARG A 214 -0.08 1.94 17.50
CA ARG A 214 -1.23 2.73 17.03
C ARG A 214 -2.57 2.23 17.59
N ALA A 215 -2.79 0.92 17.64
CA ALA A 215 -4.01 0.35 18.21
C ALA A 215 -4.10 0.59 19.73
N PHE A 216 -3.00 0.48 20.47
CA PHE A 216 -2.96 0.80 21.90
C PHE A 216 -3.24 2.28 22.18
N LEU A 217 -2.78 3.20 21.34
CA LEU A 217 -3.11 4.63 21.48
C LEU A 217 -4.62 4.88 21.34
N LEU A 218 -5.30 4.21 20.40
CA LEU A 218 -6.76 4.32 20.27
C LEU A 218 -7.51 3.81 21.51
N LEU A 219 -6.89 2.88 22.26
CA LEU A 219 -7.41 2.35 23.52
C LEU A 219 -6.98 3.19 24.75
N ASN A 220 -6.27 4.30 24.55
CA ASN A 220 -5.64 5.08 25.62
C ASN A 220 -4.63 4.29 26.49
N ARG A 221 -4.13 3.16 25.97
CA ARG A 221 -3.14 2.28 26.63
C ARG A 221 -1.72 2.79 26.37
N THR A 222 -1.44 4.00 26.86
CA THR A 222 -0.24 4.78 26.54
C THR A 222 1.08 4.07 26.88
N ALA A 223 1.13 3.35 28.00
CA ALA A 223 2.33 2.61 28.41
C ALA A 223 2.67 1.49 27.42
N GLU A 224 1.66 0.71 27.01
CA GLU A 224 1.82 -0.39 26.07
C GLU A 224 2.09 0.10 24.65
N ALA A 225 1.46 1.22 24.27
CA ALA A 225 1.76 1.89 23.02
C ALA A 225 3.24 2.27 22.94
N ARG A 226 3.79 2.89 24.00
CA ARG A 226 5.21 3.26 24.08
C ARG A 226 6.09 2.03 23.91
N THR A 227 5.83 0.94 24.65
CA THR A 227 6.61 -0.30 24.53
C THR A 227 6.58 -0.83 23.10
N ALA A 228 5.40 -0.89 22.47
CA ALA A 228 5.27 -1.37 21.10
C ALA A 228 6.04 -0.48 20.10
N PHE A 229 6.04 0.85 20.25
CA PHE A 229 6.86 1.71 19.39
C PHE A 229 8.36 1.55 19.65
N GLN A 230 8.78 1.33 20.89
CA GLN A 230 10.18 1.02 21.21
C GLN A 230 10.62 -0.30 20.56
N ASP A 231 9.79 -1.34 20.63
CA ASP A 231 10.02 -2.61 19.95
C ASP A 231 10.07 -2.42 18.42
N ALA A 232 9.18 -1.59 17.86
CA ALA A 232 9.21 -1.26 16.44
C ALA A 232 10.53 -0.60 16.03
N SER A 233 11.01 0.39 16.78
CA SER A 233 12.30 1.07 16.54
C SER A 233 13.47 0.07 16.62
N PHE A 234 13.45 -0.81 17.62
CA PHE A 234 14.46 -1.85 17.78
C PHE A 234 14.50 -2.82 16.59
N PHE A 235 13.35 -3.40 16.22
CA PHE A 235 13.29 -4.34 15.10
C PHE A 235 13.63 -3.67 13.76
N PHE A 236 13.21 -2.42 13.55
CA PHE A 236 13.54 -1.69 12.34
C PHE A 236 15.06 -1.55 12.18
N LYS A 237 15.73 -1.10 13.25
CA LYS A 237 17.20 -0.94 13.29
C LYS A 237 17.92 -2.28 13.13
N ALA A 238 17.45 -3.33 13.79
CA ALA A 238 18.03 -4.66 13.71
C ALA A 238 17.94 -5.26 12.29
N LEU A 239 16.75 -5.20 11.67
CA LEU A 239 16.54 -5.75 10.33
C LEU A 239 17.29 -4.97 9.24
N ARG A 240 17.38 -3.65 9.39
CA ARG A 240 18.22 -2.80 8.53
C ARG A 240 19.68 -3.23 8.57
N ALA A 241 20.22 -3.50 9.77
CA ALA A 241 21.60 -3.94 9.95
C ALA A 241 21.84 -5.33 9.32
N GLU A 242 20.88 -6.24 9.43
CA GLU A 242 20.99 -7.60 8.87
C GLU A 242 20.89 -7.66 7.34
N ARG A 243 20.07 -6.80 6.73
CA ARG A 243 19.73 -6.89 5.28
C ARG A 243 20.53 -5.94 4.38
N THR A 244 21.43 -5.13 4.95
CA THR A 244 22.27 -4.14 4.24
C THR A 244 21.48 -3.23 3.28
N GLY A 245 21.08 -2.03 3.73
CA GLY A 245 20.42 -1.02 2.88
C GLY A 245 19.13 -0.48 3.48
N GLU A 246 18.35 0.27 2.69
CA GLU A 246 17.01 0.69 3.08
C GLU A 246 16.10 -0.54 3.20
N TYR A 247 15.58 -0.77 4.41
CA TYR A 247 14.73 -1.92 4.71
C TYR A 247 13.29 -1.48 4.87
N GLN A 248 12.43 -1.94 3.96
CA GLN A 248 10.98 -1.81 4.06
C GLN A 248 10.38 -3.21 4.17
N GLU A 249 9.58 -3.43 5.22
CA GLU A 249 8.84 -4.68 5.31
C GLU A 249 7.85 -4.72 4.17
N ASP A 250 6.83 -3.86 4.19
CA ASP A 250 5.69 -3.87 3.27
C ASP A 250 5.57 -2.55 2.50
N ASP A 251 5.50 -2.63 1.17
CA ASP A 251 5.33 -1.46 0.31
C ASP A 251 3.92 -0.86 0.44
N PHE A 252 2.93 -1.65 0.86
CA PHE A 252 1.57 -1.17 1.10
C PHE A 252 1.34 -0.69 2.53
N ASN A 253 2.28 -0.96 3.44
CA ASN A 253 2.26 -0.49 4.81
C ASN A 253 3.66 0.01 5.17
N PRO A 254 4.11 1.10 4.55
CA PRO A 254 5.43 1.64 4.84
C PRO A 254 5.54 2.05 6.31
N VAL A 255 6.70 1.81 6.91
CA VAL A 255 6.99 2.23 8.28
C VAL A 255 8.36 2.89 8.27
N TYR A 256 8.42 4.14 8.71
CA TYR A 256 9.63 4.94 8.66
C TYR A 256 10.17 5.19 10.07
N GLU A 257 11.49 5.03 10.23
CA GLU A 257 12.19 5.28 11.50
C GLU A 257 11.91 6.67 12.09
N PRO A 258 11.91 7.79 11.31
CA PRO A 258 11.59 9.11 11.86
C PRO A 258 10.20 9.20 12.48
N GLU A 259 9.19 8.53 11.89
CA GLU A 259 7.83 8.51 12.41
C GLU A 259 7.74 7.74 13.73
N ILE A 260 8.46 6.62 13.83
CA ILE A 260 8.54 5.86 15.09
C ILE A 260 9.19 6.72 16.18
N ASP A 261 10.33 7.32 15.89
CA ASP A 261 11.10 8.11 16.85
C ASP A 261 10.34 9.37 17.31
N GLU A 262 9.60 10.01 16.41
CA GLU A 262 8.71 11.13 16.74
C GLU A 262 7.63 10.69 17.74
N VAL A 263 6.90 9.61 17.46
CA VAL A 263 5.83 9.13 18.35
C VAL A 263 6.39 8.74 19.72
N ILE A 264 7.54 8.06 19.79
CA ILE A 264 8.19 7.75 21.07
C ILE A 264 8.50 9.03 21.87
N SER A 265 8.95 10.08 21.20
CA SER A 265 9.28 11.36 21.83
C SER A 265 8.06 12.04 22.45
N GLN A 266 6.91 12.01 21.75
CA GLN A 266 5.65 12.59 22.21
C GLN A 266 5.06 11.81 23.38
N LEU A 267 5.30 10.51 23.45
CA LEU A 267 4.78 9.67 24.51
C LEU A 267 5.56 9.79 25.81
N LYS A 268 6.72 10.46 25.89
CA LYS A 268 7.55 10.61 27.13
C LYS A 268 6.70 10.97 28.37
N PRO A 269 6.94 10.34 29.54
CA PRO A 269 6.22 10.72 30.77
C PRO A 269 6.51 12.21 31.01
N LYS A 270 5.48 13.01 31.27
CA LYS A 270 5.71 14.37 31.76
C LYS A 270 6.36 14.28 33.14
N PRO A 271 7.37 15.12 33.43
CA PRO A 271 8.06 15.14 34.71
C PRO A 271 7.12 15.42 35.88
#